data_AF-A0A7J3DNL7-F1
#
_entry.id   AF-A0A7J3DNL7-F1
#
_cell.length_a   1.000
_cell.length_b   1.000
_cell.length_c   1.000
_cell.angle_alpha   90.00
_cell.angle_beta   90.00
_cell.angle_gamma   90.00
#
_symmetry.space_group_name_H-M   'P 1'
#
loop_
_entity.id
_entity.type
_entity.pdbx_description
1 polymer ?
#
loop_
_entity_poly.entity_id
_entity_poly.type
_entity_poly.pdbx_seq_one_letter_code
_entity_poly.pdbx_strand_id
1 'polypeptide(L)'
;MNLPATLIWYYYICPREVWLMSRQLIPWQENPFIEIGKLISEESYKRERKEVHIENMVIDLLKTEEESVVIGEVKKSSRFEKSAKMQLAYYLWR
;
A
#
# COMPACT_ATOMS: atom_id res chain seq x y z
N MET A 1 12.29 13.90 6.64
CA MET A 1 12.52 13.06 5.44
C MET A 1 11.16 12.52 5.00
N ASN A 2 10.75 12.77 3.76
CA ASN A 2 9.45 12.33 3.26
C ASN A 2 9.57 10.91 2.67
N LEU A 3 9.13 9.88 3.42
CA LEU A 3 9.26 8.46 3.05
C LEU A 3 7.90 7.86 2.64
N PRO A 4 7.59 7.69 1.34
CA PRO A 4 6.34 7.09 0.90
C PRO A 4 6.13 5.70 1.50
N ALA A 5 4.91 5.38 1.95
CA ALA A 5 4.60 4.06 2.51
C ALA A 5 4.88 2.91 1.55
N THR A 6 4.79 3.17 0.24
CA THR A 6 5.18 2.24 -0.82
C THR A 6 6.63 1.74 -0.66
N LEU A 7 7.56 2.56 -0.15
CA LEU A 7 8.94 2.13 0.10
C LEU A 7 9.05 1.15 1.28
N ILE A 8 8.18 1.27 2.28
CA ILE A 8 8.09 0.29 3.37
C ILE A 8 7.67 -1.07 2.80
N TRP A 9 6.66 -1.09 1.93
CA TRP A 9 6.25 -2.32 1.23
C TRP A 9 7.43 -2.97 0.48
N TYR A 10 8.13 -2.21 -0.37
CA TYR A 10 9.25 -2.77 -1.13
C TYR A 10 10.45 -3.17 -0.26
N TYR A 11 10.68 -2.51 0.88
CA TYR A 11 11.79 -2.83 1.76
C TYR A 11 11.70 -4.26 2.30
N TYR A 12 10.48 -4.70 2.64
CA TYR A 12 10.23 -6.07 3.12
C TYR A 12 10.19 -7.12 2.00
N ILE A 13 10.34 -6.73 0.74
CA ILE A 13 10.44 -7.63 -0.42
C ILE A 13 11.89 -7.67 -0.93
N CYS A 14 12.46 -6.51 -1.24
CA CYS A 14 13.78 -6.37 -1.85
C CYS A 14 14.40 -5.02 -1.48
N PRO A 15 15.37 -4.96 -0.54
CA PRO A 15 16.05 -3.72 -0.20
C PRO A 15 16.76 -3.04 -1.38
N ARG A 16 17.23 -3.82 -2.36
CA ARG A 16 17.84 -3.30 -3.60
C ARG A 16 16.83 -2.55 -4.46
N GLU A 17 15.59 -3.02 -4.54
CA GLU A 17 14.52 -2.33 -5.26
C GLU A 17 14.23 -0.97 -4.65
N VAL A 18 14.18 -0.88 -3.32
CA VAL A 18 14.05 0.40 -2.60
C VAL A 18 15.21 1.34 -2.91
N TRP A 19 16.44 0.84 -2.93
CA TRP A 19 17.62 1.65 -3.25
C TRP A 19 17.59 2.24 -4.66
N LEU A 20 17.06 1.48 -5.64
CA LEU A 20 16.85 1.93 -7.01
C LEU A 20 15.73 2.97 -7.08
N MET A 21 14.57 2.66 -6.48
CA MET A 21 13.41 3.55 -6.45
C MET A 21 13.70 4.88 -5.75
N SER A 22 14.52 4.87 -4.68
CA SER A 22 14.94 6.09 -3.99
C SER A 22 15.83 6.99 -4.86
N ARG A 23 16.33 6.49 -5.99
CA ARG A 23 17.11 7.19 -7.01
C ARG A 23 16.33 7.38 -8.31
N GLN A 24 15.00 7.30 -8.24
CA GLN A 24 14.09 7.49 -9.36
C GLN A 24 14.24 6.43 -10.47
N LEU A 25 14.89 5.31 -10.17
CA LEU A 25 14.91 4.13 -11.04
C LEU A 25 13.72 3.24 -10.67
N ILE A 26 12.60 3.47 -11.36
CA ILE A 26 11.32 2.81 -11.08
C ILE A 26 11.15 1.50 -11.88
N PRO A 27 10.38 0.53 -11.37
CA PRO A 27 10.02 -0.67 -12.12
C PRO A 27 9.27 -0.35 -13.41
N TRP A 28 9.18 -1.31 -14.33
CA TRP A 28 8.40 -1.16 -15.56
C TRP A 28 6.93 -0.87 -15.25
N GLN A 29 6.48 0.33 -15.61
CA GLN A 29 5.16 0.85 -15.22
C GLN A 29 4.01 0.25 -16.02
N GLU A 30 4.26 -0.30 -17.22
CA GLU A 30 3.23 -0.92 -18.06
C GLU A 30 3.05 -2.42 -17.75
N ASN A 31 3.52 -2.86 -16.60
CA ASN A 31 3.37 -4.25 -16.17
C ASN A 31 1.89 -4.62 -15.99
N PRO A 32 1.35 -5.63 -16.69
CA PRO A 32 -0.06 -6.04 -16.55
C PRO A 32 -0.47 -6.38 -15.11
N PHE A 33 0.47 -6.81 -14.26
CA PHE A 33 0.20 -7.05 -12.85
C PHE A 33 -0.10 -5.78 -12.05
N ILE A 34 0.40 -4.62 -12.48
CA ILE A 34 0.05 -3.31 -11.90
C ILE A 34 -1.41 -2.99 -12.22
N GLU A 35 -1.82 -3.16 -13.47
CA GLU A 35 -3.21 -2.92 -13.91
C GLU A 35 -4.20 -3.87 -13.21
N ILE A 36 -3.84 -5.16 -13.07
CA ILE A 36 -4.64 -6.09 -12.27
C ILE A 36 -4.73 -5.64 -10.80
N GLY A 37 -3.65 -5.09 -10.25
CA GLY A 37 -3.63 -4.56 -8.88
C GLY A 37 -4.60 -3.38 -8.71
N LYS A 38 -4.61 -2.43 -9.65
CA LYS A 38 -5.55 -1.30 -9.66
C LYS A 38 -6.98 -1.77 -9.74
N LEU A 39 -7.29 -2.67 -10.68
CA LEU A 39 -8.64 -3.23 -10.83
C LEU A 39 -9.11 -3.93 -9.55
N ILE A 40 -8.24 -4.73 -8.91
CA ILE A 40 -8.57 -5.38 -7.63
C ILE A 40 -8.81 -4.34 -6.54
N SER A 41 -7.97 -3.30 -6.45
CA SER A 41 -8.19 -2.21 -5.51
C SER A 41 -9.55 -1.60 -5.74
N GLU A 42 -9.85 -1.11 -6.95
CA GLU A 42 -11.12 -0.48 -7.37
C GLU A 42 -12.35 -1.35 -7.07
N GLU A 43 -12.30 -2.64 -7.40
CA GLU A 43 -13.44 -3.55 -7.29
C GLU A 43 -13.69 -4.07 -5.86
N SER A 44 -12.67 -4.04 -4.99
CA SER A 44 -12.80 -4.51 -3.61
C SER A 44 -13.42 -3.46 -2.70
N TYR A 45 -14.22 -3.90 -1.72
CA TYR A 45 -14.79 -3.05 -0.66
C TYR A 45 -15.47 -1.75 -1.15
N LYS A 46 -16.17 -1.79 -2.29
CA LYS A 46 -16.76 -0.61 -2.97
C LYS A 46 -17.66 0.29 -2.10
N ARG A 47 -18.21 -0.23 -1.01
CA ARG A 47 -19.13 0.48 -0.11
C ARG A 47 -18.41 1.29 0.96
N GLU A 48 -17.12 1.06 1.14
CA GLU A 48 -16.32 1.67 2.18
C GLU A 48 -15.58 2.90 1.64
N ARG A 49 -15.01 3.72 2.53
CA ARG A 49 -14.20 4.88 2.10
C ARG A 49 -12.85 4.39 1.60
N LYS A 50 -12.46 4.84 0.40
CA LYS A 50 -11.24 4.38 -0.29
C LYS A 50 -10.27 5.53 -0.56
N GLU A 51 -9.01 5.16 -0.79
CA GLU A 51 -7.93 6.05 -1.23
C GLU A 51 -7.79 7.31 -0.35
N VAL A 52 -7.72 7.10 0.96
CA VAL A 52 -7.57 8.20 1.92
C VAL A 52 -6.12 8.67 1.90
N HIS A 53 -5.91 9.88 1.39
CA HIS A 53 -4.60 10.53 1.35
C HIS A 53 -4.26 11.16 2.72
N ILE A 54 -3.17 10.70 3.33
CA ILE A 54 -2.64 11.24 4.60
C ILE A 54 -1.13 11.39 4.46
N GLU A 55 -0.64 12.62 4.57
CA GLU A 55 0.78 12.97 4.37
C GLU A 55 1.36 12.37 3.07
N ASN A 56 2.11 11.28 3.20
CA ASN A 56 2.84 10.59 2.14
C ASN A 56 2.39 9.13 2.00
N MET A 57 1.15 8.87 2.39
CA MET A 57 0.51 7.57 2.44
C MET A 57 -0.85 7.66 1.76
N VAL A 58 -1.23 6.57 1.10
CA VAL A 58 -2.58 6.37 0.56
C VAL A 58 -3.11 5.11 1.21
N ILE A 59 -4.14 5.25 2.02
CA ILE A 59 -4.78 4.12 2.69
C ILE A 59 -5.89 3.61 1.79
N ASP A 60 -5.82 2.34 1.39
CA ASP A 60 -6.78 1.74 0.45
C ASP A 60 -8.20 1.73 1.01
N LEU A 61 -8.34 1.45 2.31
CA LEU A 61 -9.61 1.25 2.97
C LEU A 61 -9.62 1.90 4.36
N LEU A 62 -10.65 2.70 4.63
CA LEU A 62 -10.98 3.19 5.96
C LEU A 62 -12.44 2.87 6.27
N LYS A 63 -12.66 2.15 7.37
CA LYS A 63 -13.98 1.79 7.87
C LYS A 63 -14.14 2.30 9.30
N THR A 64 -15.28 2.91 9.60
CA THR A 64 -15.63 3.32 10.96
C THR A 64 -16.58 2.28 11.54
N GLU A 65 -16.21 1.67 12.67
CA GLU A 65 -17.03 0.73 13.42
C GLU A 65 -17.23 1.25 14.83
N GLU A 66 -18.46 1.70 15.12
CA GLU A 66 -18.85 2.28 16.42
C GLU A 66 -17.89 3.39 16.87
N GLU A 67 -17.02 3.12 17.83
CA GLU A 67 -16.04 4.06 18.40
C GLU A 67 -14.62 3.87 17.83
N SER A 68 -14.44 2.98 16.84
CA SER A 68 -13.14 2.61 16.29
C SER A 68 -13.02 2.91 14.80
N VAL A 69 -11.78 3.16 14.36
CA VAL A 69 -11.43 3.30 12.95
C VAL A 69 -10.54 2.13 12.56
N VAL A 70 -10.96 1.39 11.55
CA VAL A 70 -10.22 0.28 10.97
C VAL A 70 -9.62 0.74 9.65
N ILE A 71 -8.31 0.56 9.51
CA ILE A 71 -7.59 0.76 8.26
C ILE A 71 -7.29 -0.58 7.60
N GLY A 72 -7.33 -0.62 6.28
CA GLY A 72 -7.08 -1.82 5.50
C GLY A 72 -6.25 -1.54 4.25
N GLU A 73 -5.60 -2.59 3.77
CA GLU A 73 -4.81 -2.61 2.54
C GLU A 73 -5.27 -3.82 1.70
N VAL A 74 -5.55 -3.59 0.42
CA VAL A 74 -6.05 -4.62 -0.49
C VAL A 74 -4.90 -5.14 -1.34
N LYS A 75 -4.59 -6.44 -1.22
CA LYS A 75 -3.53 -7.08 -2.02
C LYS A 75 -4.10 -8.23 -2.84
N LYS A 76 -3.62 -8.36 -4.09
CA LYS A 76 -3.95 -9.45 -5.02
C LYS A 76 -3.75 -10.86 -4.43
N SER A 77 -2.77 -11.03 -3.53
CA SER A 77 -2.46 -12.32 -2.92
C SER A 77 -1.76 -12.16 -1.58
N SER A 78 -1.79 -13.20 -0.75
CA SER A 78 -1.10 -13.29 0.54
C SER A 78 0.42 -13.55 0.43
N ARG A 79 0.98 -13.68 -0.78
CA ARG A 79 2.41 -14.01 -0.99
C ARG A 79 3.38 -13.10 -0.23
N PHE A 80 3.02 -11.82 -0.04
CA PHE A 80 3.84 -10.81 0.63
C PHE A 80 3.21 -10.33 1.95
N GLU A 81 2.62 -11.24 2.72
CA GLU A 81 1.92 -10.93 3.97
C GLU A 81 2.76 -10.12 4.96
N LYS A 82 4.05 -10.45 5.13
CA LYS A 82 4.95 -9.68 6.01
C LYS A 82 5.07 -8.23 5.55
N SER A 83 5.21 -8.00 4.24
CA SER A 83 5.29 -6.66 3.68
C SER A 83 3.98 -5.88 3.88
N ALA A 84 2.83 -6.52 3.66
CA ALA A 84 1.51 -5.94 3.92
C ALA A 84 1.35 -5.53 5.39
N LYS A 85 1.70 -6.43 6.32
CA LYS A 85 1.64 -6.17 7.77
C LYS A 85 2.50 -4.97 8.17
N MET A 86 3.70 -4.86 7.61
CA MET A 86 4.60 -3.75 7.95
C MET A 86 4.19 -2.42 7.32
N GLN A 87 3.55 -2.45 6.15
CA GLN A 87 2.91 -1.27 5.56
C GLN A 87 1.78 -0.75 6.47
N LEU A 88 0.90 -1.63 6.95
CA LEU A 88 -0.15 -1.27 7.93
C LEU A 88 0.43 -0.79 9.27
N ALA A 89 1.49 -1.44 9.77
CA ALA A 89 2.17 -0.99 10.99
C ALA A 89 2.76 0.41 10.83
N TYR A 90 3.27 0.75 9.64
CA TYR A 90 3.73 2.11 9.35
C TYR A 90 2.57 3.11 9.31
N TYR A 91 1.42 2.76 8.75
CA TYR A 91 0.21 3.60 8.80
C TYR A 91 -0.24 3.89 10.23
N LEU A 92 -0.23 2.89 11.12
CA LEU A 92 -0.65 3.05 12.51
C LEU A 92 0.33 3.85 13.37
N TRP A 93 1.60 3.87 12.99
CA TRP A 93 2.66 4.60 13.73
C TRP A 93 2.67 6.10 13.43
N ARG A 94 2.20 6.49 12.24
CA ARG A 94 2.21 7.87 11.75
C ARG A 94 0.92 8.60 12.08
#